data_AF-A0A1V2LCQ8-F1
#
_entry.id   AF-A0A1V2LCQ8-F1
#
_cell.length_a   1.000
_cell.length_b   1.000
_cell.length_c   1.000
_cell.angle_alpha   90.00
_cell.angle_beta   90.00
_cell.angle_gamma   90.00
#
_symmetry.space_group_name_H-M   'P 1'
#
loop_
_entity.id
_entity.type
_entity.pdbx_description
1 polymer ?
#
loop_
_entity_poly.entity_id
_entity_poly.type
_entity_poly.pdbx_seq_one_letter_code
_entity_poly.pdbx_strand_id
1 'polypeptide(L)'
;MKTPVRKTLDRKKNEALPRRPGKNVLLPKNSKLYANRKNGLENVFESYLDQKNQDKDERIHEIQTEIDEEDKERLTMQAKTFYFCRSTGNIMNIEDYQEWKSQQKDEPLEEAKKEVPQDVPEYSSNYNQIVEMILAGKEKDIPGIMQIPDTVLEGQSSESGVQTRKKPWEIAQETTKEEKEEF
;
A
#
# COMPACT_ATOMS: atom_id res chain seq x y z
N MET A 1 -14.45 -51.15 -39.72
CA MET A 1 -14.87 -49.74 -39.54
C MET A 1 -14.69 -49.39 -38.07
N LYS A 2 -13.72 -48.52 -37.73
CA LYS A 2 -13.33 -48.20 -36.35
C LYS A 2 -14.02 -46.89 -35.93
N THR A 3 -14.83 -46.94 -34.88
CA THR A 3 -15.42 -45.76 -34.23
C THR A 3 -14.37 -45.06 -33.37
N PRO A 4 -14.30 -43.71 -33.37
CA PRO A 4 -13.38 -43.00 -32.50
C PRO A 4 -13.96 -42.81 -31.10
N VAL A 5 -13.19 -43.23 -30.10
CA VAL A 5 -13.41 -43.00 -28.67
C VAL A 5 -13.18 -41.52 -28.37
N ARG A 6 -14.20 -40.82 -27.86
CA ARG A 6 -14.08 -39.43 -27.39
C ARG A 6 -13.27 -39.42 -26.09
N LYS A 7 -12.12 -38.74 -26.10
CA LYS A 7 -11.32 -38.47 -24.90
C LYS A 7 -12.07 -37.43 -24.05
N THR A 8 -12.53 -37.83 -22.87
CA THR A 8 -13.01 -36.90 -21.85
C THR A 8 -11.80 -36.23 -21.19
N LEU A 9 -11.67 -34.91 -21.34
CA LEU A 9 -10.69 -34.12 -20.62
C LEU A 9 -11.10 -34.05 -19.15
N ASP A 10 -10.21 -34.49 -18.26
CA ASP A 10 -10.28 -34.27 -16.82
C ASP A 10 -10.44 -32.77 -16.53
N ARG A 11 -11.63 -32.35 -16.10
CA ARG A 11 -11.91 -30.99 -15.60
C ARG A 11 -11.48 -30.91 -14.13
N LYS A 12 -10.19 -31.13 -13.85
CA LYS A 12 -9.62 -30.88 -12.52
C LYS A 12 -9.27 -29.40 -12.37
N LYS A 13 -9.87 -28.81 -11.33
CA LYS A 13 -9.37 -27.68 -10.53
C LYS A 13 -9.13 -26.36 -11.27
N ASN A 14 -10.18 -25.56 -11.33
CA ASN A 14 -10.06 -24.10 -11.20
C ASN A 14 -10.98 -23.67 -10.06
N GLU A 15 -10.64 -24.07 -8.84
CA GLU A 15 -11.08 -23.36 -7.64
C GLU A 15 -10.48 -21.96 -7.74
N ALA A 16 -11.34 -20.98 -8.01
CA ALA A 16 -10.95 -19.59 -8.07
C ALA A 16 -10.44 -19.17 -6.69
N LEU A 17 -9.13 -18.99 -6.58
CA LEU A 17 -8.53 -18.28 -5.46
C LEU A 17 -9.26 -16.93 -5.30
N PRO A 18 -9.61 -16.51 -4.06
CA PRO A 18 -10.18 -15.20 -3.84
C PRO A 18 -9.21 -14.16 -4.41
N ARG A 19 -9.70 -13.33 -5.33
CA ARG A 19 -8.93 -12.24 -5.91
C ARG A 19 -8.41 -11.40 -4.75
N ARG A 20 -7.09 -11.29 -4.63
CA ARG A 20 -6.44 -10.41 -3.66
C ARG A 20 -7.12 -9.04 -3.72
N PRO A 21 -7.54 -8.43 -2.59
CA PRO A 21 -8.08 -7.09 -2.60
C PRO A 21 -7.00 -6.17 -3.20
N GLY A 22 -7.29 -5.67 -4.41
CA GLY A 22 -6.42 -4.73 -5.09
C GLY A 22 -6.26 -3.51 -4.19
N LYS A 23 -4.99 -3.16 -3.95
CA LYS A 23 -4.48 -1.86 -3.48
C LYS A 23 -5.58 -0.88 -3.08
N ASN A 24 -5.66 -0.54 -1.79
CA ASN A 24 -6.50 0.55 -1.27
C ASN A 24 -6.48 1.76 -2.22
N VAL A 25 -7.49 1.86 -3.09
CA VAL A 25 -7.65 3.01 -3.98
C VAL A 25 -8.16 4.13 -3.10
N LEU A 26 -7.23 4.84 -2.49
CA LEU A 26 -7.50 6.12 -1.84
C LEU A 26 -8.10 7.02 -2.91
N LEU A 27 -9.43 7.19 -2.84
CA LEU A 27 -10.17 8.07 -3.73
C LEU A 27 -9.55 9.48 -3.62
N PRO A 28 -9.20 10.13 -4.73
CA PRO A 28 -8.69 11.48 -4.70
C PRO A 28 -9.72 12.41 -4.06
N LYS A 29 -9.27 13.24 -3.11
CA LYS A 29 -10.10 14.14 -2.30
C LYS A 29 -10.91 15.16 -3.13
N ASN A 30 -10.58 15.34 -4.41
CA ASN A 30 -11.26 16.25 -5.34
C ASN A 30 -12.29 15.55 -6.26
N SER A 31 -12.66 14.30 -5.98
CA SER A 31 -13.66 13.58 -6.77
C SER A 31 -15.11 13.95 -6.38
N LYS A 32 -16.01 14.02 -7.36
CA LYS A 32 -17.47 14.20 -7.12
C LYS A 32 -18.04 13.14 -6.16
N LEU A 33 -17.47 11.93 -6.19
CA LEU A 33 -17.83 10.84 -5.28
C LEU A 33 -17.51 11.19 -3.81
N TYR A 34 -16.38 11.86 -3.56
CA TYR A 34 -16.00 12.31 -2.23
C TYR A 34 -16.92 13.43 -1.71
N ALA A 35 -17.29 14.38 -2.57
CA ALA A 35 -18.26 15.42 -2.23
C ALA A 35 -19.65 14.82 -1.89
N ASN A 36 -20.15 13.90 -2.72
CA ASN A 36 -21.42 13.21 -2.45
C ASN A 36 -21.41 12.45 -1.13
N ARG A 37 -20.28 11.79 -0.80
CA ARG A 37 -20.11 11.09 0.48
C ARG A 37 -20.15 12.05 1.66
N LYS A 38 -19.49 13.21 1.56
CA LYS A 38 -19.50 14.23 2.62
C LYS A 38 -20.89 14.75 2.88
N ASN A 39 -21.58 15.20 1.83
CA ASN A 39 -22.95 15.72 1.94
C ASN A 39 -23.89 14.63 2.50
N GLY A 40 -23.73 13.39 2.06
CA GLY A 40 -24.54 12.29 2.59
C GLY A 40 -24.25 11.93 4.05
N LEU A 41 -23.02 12.13 4.54
CA LEU A 41 -22.69 11.96 5.95
C LEU A 41 -23.31 13.07 6.80
N GLU A 42 -23.30 14.30 6.29
CA GLU A 42 -23.89 15.47 6.96
C GLU A 42 -25.41 15.32 7.11
N ASN A 43 -26.10 14.90 6.06
CA ASN A 43 -27.54 14.59 6.13
C ASN A 43 -27.87 13.50 7.15
N VAL A 44 -26.99 12.49 7.33
CA VAL A 44 -27.17 11.44 8.34
C VAL A 44 -27.04 12.00 9.75
N PHE A 45 -26.12 12.94 9.96
CA PHE A 45 -25.97 13.63 11.23
C PHE A 45 -27.16 14.53 11.55
N GLU A 46 -27.64 15.32 10.59
CA GLU A 46 -28.83 16.16 10.75
C GLU A 46 -30.05 15.31 11.11
N SER A 47 -30.31 14.24 10.34
CA SER A 47 -31.43 13.34 10.61
C SER A 47 -31.34 12.66 11.98
N TYR A 48 -30.13 12.36 12.47
CA TYR A 48 -29.94 11.79 13.80
C TYR A 48 -30.29 12.80 14.91
N LEU A 49 -29.88 14.06 14.76
CA LEU A 49 -30.22 15.13 15.68
C LEU A 49 -31.72 15.41 15.70
N ASP A 50 -32.36 15.45 14.53
CA ASP A 50 -33.81 15.63 14.41
C ASP A 50 -34.56 14.53 15.17
N GLN A 51 -34.17 13.27 15.01
CA GLN A 51 -34.76 12.15 15.75
C GLN A 51 -34.57 12.31 17.26
N LYS A 52 -33.34 12.63 17.71
CA LYS A 52 -33.05 12.83 19.14
C LYS A 52 -33.82 14.00 19.76
N ASN A 53 -34.14 15.02 18.96
CA ASN A 53 -34.89 16.18 19.40
C ASN A 53 -36.40 15.91 19.41
N GLN A 54 -36.94 15.16 18.45
CA GLN A 54 -38.34 14.71 18.44
C GLN A 54 -38.70 13.84 19.66
N ASP A 55 -37.79 12.95 20.07
CA ASP A 55 -38.04 12.05 21.20
C ASP A 55 -38.12 12.79 22.56
N LYS A 56 -37.78 14.09 22.63
CA LYS A 56 -37.73 14.90 23.87
C LYS A 56 -38.91 15.88 24.05
N ASP A 57 -39.95 15.77 23.22
CA ASP A 57 -41.00 16.78 23.00
C ASP A 57 -42.04 17.02 24.12
N GLU A 58 -41.73 16.85 25.41
CA GLU A 58 -42.74 17.11 26.48
C GLU A 58 -42.45 18.29 27.42
N ARG A 59 -41.29 18.95 27.31
CA ARG A 59 -41.01 20.20 28.04
C ARG A 59 -39.94 20.99 27.30
N ILE A 60 -39.84 22.30 27.57
CA ILE A 60 -38.78 23.18 27.06
C ILE A 60 -37.41 22.57 27.41
N HIS A 61 -36.93 21.70 26.54
CA HIS A 61 -35.63 21.07 26.63
C HIS A 61 -34.76 21.71 25.54
N GLU A 62 -33.54 22.05 25.94
CA GLU A 62 -32.55 22.66 25.07
C GLU A 62 -32.34 21.77 23.84
N ILE A 63 -32.49 22.36 22.65
CA ILE A 63 -32.31 21.66 21.38
C ILE A 63 -30.89 21.14 21.33
N GLN A 64 -30.73 19.84 21.13
CA GLN A 64 -29.41 19.27 20.99
C GLN A 64 -28.87 19.62 19.61
N THR A 65 -27.83 20.45 19.56
CA THR A 65 -27.15 20.88 18.33
C THR A 65 -25.89 20.08 18.03
N GLU A 66 -25.41 19.30 19.00
CA GLU A 66 -24.16 18.56 18.91
C GLU A 66 -24.38 17.07 19.13
N ILE A 67 -23.70 16.28 18.29
CA ILE A 67 -23.69 14.81 18.37
C ILE A 67 -22.55 14.40 19.29
N ASP A 68 -22.83 13.48 20.21
CA ASP A 68 -21.84 12.86 21.07
C ASP A 68 -20.71 12.20 20.25
N GLU A 69 -19.49 12.17 20.77
CA GLU A 69 -18.33 11.69 20.03
C GLU A 69 -18.48 10.22 19.64
N GLU A 70 -19.02 9.40 20.53
CA GLU A 70 -19.28 7.97 20.29
C GLU A 70 -20.28 7.75 19.14
N ASP A 71 -21.41 8.47 19.18
CA ASP A 71 -22.45 8.42 18.15
C ASP A 71 -21.91 8.90 16.80
N LYS A 72 -21.11 9.97 16.82
CA LYS A 72 -20.48 10.54 15.64
C LYS A 72 -19.51 9.56 15.00
N GLU A 73 -18.69 8.87 15.80
CA GLU A 73 -17.82 7.81 15.30
C GLU A 73 -18.63 6.67 14.69
N ARG A 74 -19.66 6.18 15.38
CA ARG A 74 -20.51 5.08 14.90
C ARG A 74 -21.20 5.42 13.57
N LEU A 75 -21.83 6.59 13.47
CA LEU A 75 -22.51 7.06 12.26
C LEU A 75 -21.51 7.31 11.12
N THR A 76 -20.34 7.86 11.44
CA THR A 76 -19.26 8.00 10.47
C THR A 76 -18.87 6.65 9.90
N MET A 77 -18.67 5.67 10.77
CA MET A 77 -18.30 4.30 10.43
C MET A 77 -19.33 3.63 9.54
N GLN A 78 -20.61 3.70 9.91
CA GLN A 78 -21.73 3.19 9.12
C GLN A 78 -21.81 3.84 7.73
N ALA A 79 -21.59 5.16 7.64
CA ALA A 79 -21.54 5.81 6.34
C ALA A 79 -20.32 5.34 5.53
N LYS A 80 -19.15 5.15 6.15
CA LYS A 80 -17.95 4.64 5.45
C LYS A 80 -18.23 3.28 4.82
N THR A 81 -18.82 2.35 5.59
CA THR A 81 -19.13 0.99 5.11
C THR A 81 -20.18 1.05 4.02
N PHE A 82 -21.28 1.81 4.19
CA PHE A 82 -22.31 1.96 3.17
C PHE A 82 -21.76 2.47 1.83
N TYR A 83 -20.97 3.54 1.84
CA TYR A 83 -20.39 4.09 0.61
C TYR A 83 -19.34 3.15 -0.02
N PHE A 84 -18.60 2.41 0.80
CA PHE A 84 -17.69 1.38 0.31
C PHE A 84 -18.45 0.26 -0.38
N CYS A 85 -19.50 -0.27 0.24
CA CYS A 85 -20.35 -1.30 -0.34
C CYS A 85 -21.01 -0.83 -1.63
N ARG A 86 -21.50 0.41 -1.64
CA ARG A 86 -22.10 1.05 -2.82
C ARG A 86 -21.11 1.21 -3.98
N SER A 87 -19.84 1.52 -3.70
CA SER A 87 -18.84 1.81 -4.73
C SER A 87 -18.14 0.56 -5.27
N THR A 88 -17.99 -0.47 -4.44
CA THR A 88 -17.29 -1.71 -4.82
C THR A 88 -18.24 -2.84 -5.20
N GLY A 89 -19.52 -2.74 -4.84
CA GLY A 89 -20.50 -3.82 -5.00
C GLY A 89 -20.29 -4.98 -4.03
N ASN A 90 -19.31 -4.90 -3.14
CA ASN A 90 -19.09 -5.89 -2.08
C ASN A 90 -20.00 -5.57 -0.90
N ILE A 91 -20.66 -6.59 -0.36
CA ILE A 91 -21.44 -6.45 0.88
C ILE A 91 -20.47 -6.69 2.03
N MET A 92 -20.19 -5.64 2.80
CA MET A 92 -19.35 -5.71 4.00
C MET A 92 -20.19 -5.23 5.19
N ASN A 93 -20.19 -6.00 6.28
CA ASN A 93 -20.91 -5.63 7.48
C ASN A 93 -20.10 -4.64 8.34
N ILE A 94 -20.77 -3.89 9.22
CA ILE A 94 -20.08 -2.95 10.11
C ILE A 94 -19.31 -3.68 11.20
N GLU A 95 -19.85 -4.78 11.72
CA GLU A 95 -19.19 -5.63 12.72
C GLU A 95 -17.90 -6.24 12.16
N ASP A 96 -17.93 -6.82 10.95
CA ASP A 96 -16.74 -7.40 10.31
C ASP A 96 -15.57 -6.39 10.20
N TYR A 97 -15.88 -5.13 9.89
CA TYR A 97 -14.87 -4.07 9.82
C TYR A 97 -14.34 -3.69 11.21
N GLN A 98 -15.20 -3.66 12.23
CA GLN A 98 -14.80 -3.37 13.59
C GLN A 98 -13.89 -4.46 14.14
N GLU A 99 -14.24 -5.73 13.93
CA GLU A 99 -13.41 -6.88 14.30
C GLU A 99 -12.02 -6.80 13.66
N TRP A 100 -11.97 -6.53 12.35
CA TRP A 100 -10.69 -6.32 11.65
C TRP A 100 -9.90 -5.14 12.23
N LYS A 101 -10.55 -4.01 12.53
CA LYS A 101 -9.89 -2.82 13.09
C LYS A 101 -9.36 -3.09 14.51
N SER A 102 -10.06 -3.89 15.31
CA SER A 102 -9.63 -4.31 16.65
C SER A 102 -8.45 -5.28 16.56
N GLN A 103 -8.50 -6.27 15.67
CA GLN A 103 -7.38 -7.19 15.40
C GLN A 103 -6.12 -6.46 14.94
N GLN A 104 -6.26 -5.35 14.20
CA GLN A 104 -5.12 -4.51 13.81
C GLN A 104 -4.55 -3.67 14.96
N LYS A 105 -5.38 -3.33 15.96
CA LYS A 105 -4.91 -2.63 17.18
C LYS A 105 -4.25 -3.59 18.16
N ASP A 106 -4.68 -4.85 18.17
CA ASP A 106 -4.15 -5.93 19.00
C ASP A 106 -2.95 -6.66 18.36
N GLU A 107 -2.43 -6.17 17.23
CA GLU A 107 -1.06 -6.46 16.79
C GLU A 107 -0.13 -5.43 17.44
N PRO A 108 0.43 -5.70 18.66
CA PRO A 108 1.72 -5.15 18.97
C PRO A 108 2.68 -5.64 17.89
N LEU A 109 3.71 -4.85 17.60
CA LEU A 109 4.83 -5.16 16.71
C LEU A 109 5.59 -6.49 17.00
N GLU A 110 5.02 -7.44 17.75
CA GLU A 110 5.67 -8.62 18.34
C GLU A 110 5.32 -9.96 17.66
N GLU A 111 4.30 -10.05 16.80
CA GLU A 111 3.92 -11.34 16.16
C GLU A 111 4.69 -11.64 14.86
N ALA A 112 5.70 -10.82 14.53
CA ALA A 112 6.70 -11.12 13.49
C ALA A 112 7.96 -11.82 14.03
N LYS A 113 7.97 -12.30 15.28
CA LYS A 113 8.99 -13.25 15.78
C LYS A 113 8.71 -14.67 15.29
N LYS A 114 8.77 -14.86 13.96
CA LYS A 114 8.89 -16.18 13.35
C LYS A 114 10.37 -16.45 13.10
N GLU A 115 11.01 -17.13 14.05
CA GLU A 115 12.31 -17.81 13.95
C GLU A 115 13.29 -17.20 12.93
N VAL A 116 13.75 -15.96 13.17
CA VAL A 116 14.93 -15.42 12.49
C VAL A 116 16.14 -15.79 13.36
N PRO A 117 17.21 -16.40 12.80
CA PRO A 117 18.43 -16.68 13.55
C PRO A 117 18.93 -15.45 14.33
N GLN A 118 19.34 -15.64 15.58
CA GLN A 118 19.71 -14.61 16.57
C GLN A 118 20.85 -13.63 16.16
N ASP A 119 21.45 -13.82 14.99
CA ASP A 119 22.58 -13.00 14.49
C ASP A 119 22.17 -11.90 13.48
N VAL A 120 20.87 -11.71 13.22
CA VAL A 120 20.41 -10.63 12.32
C VAL A 120 19.83 -9.48 13.15
N PRO A 121 20.41 -8.26 13.10
CA PRO A 121 19.87 -7.11 13.80
C PRO A 121 18.44 -6.80 13.33
N GLU A 122 17.57 -6.52 14.31
CA GLU A 122 16.15 -6.34 14.12
C GLU A 122 15.88 -5.07 13.31
N TYR A 123 15.24 -5.21 12.13
CA TYR A 123 14.86 -4.08 11.30
C TYR A 123 13.66 -3.35 11.92
N SER A 124 13.79 -2.05 12.18
CA SER A 124 12.60 -1.25 12.50
C SER A 124 11.71 -1.13 11.26
N SER A 125 10.58 -1.83 11.25
CA SER A 125 9.61 -1.82 10.14
C SER A 125 8.91 -0.47 9.91
N ASN A 126 9.17 0.55 10.74
CA ASN A 126 8.54 1.86 10.68
C ASN A 126 9.41 2.88 9.93
N TYR A 127 8.85 3.48 8.87
CA TYR A 127 9.52 4.53 8.08
C TYR A 127 9.98 5.71 8.93
N ASN A 128 9.16 6.16 9.90
CA ASN A 128 9.51 7.31 10.74
C ASN A 128 10.77 7.03 11.56
N GLN A 129 10.89 5.81 12.09
CA GLN A 129 12.05 5.40 12.88
C GLN A 129 13.32 5.34 12.04
N ILE A 130 13.23 4.88 10.79
CA ILE A 130 14.37 4.87 9.85
C ILE A 130 14.81 6.30 9.51
N VAL A 131 13.86 7.21 9.26
CA VAL A 131 14.15 8.62 8.98
C VAL A 131 14.86 9.28 10.17
N GLU A 132 14.38 9.04 11.38
CA GLU A 132 15.02 9.54 12.61
C GLU A 132 16.45 9.03 12.76
N MET A 133 16.71 7.75 12.48
CA MET A 133 18.06 7.17 12.53
C MET A 133 19.01 7.82 11.52
N ILE A 134 18.53 8.10 10.30
CA ILE A 134 19.30 8.81 9.26
C ILE A 134 19.60 10.24 9.71
N LEU A 135 18.60 10.98 10.16
CA LEU A 135 18.76 12.38 10.60
C LEU A 135 19.65 12.49 11.83
N ALA A 136 19.62 11.51 12.73
CA ALA A 136 20.50 11.44 13.90
C ALA A 136 21.95 11.04 13.58
N GLY A 137 22.27 10.77 12.30
CA GLY A 137 23.59 10.31 11.88
C GLY A 137 23.95 8.90 12.37
N LYS A 138 22.95 8.14 12.83
CA LYS A 138 23.09 6.74 13.27
C LYS A 138 22.92 5.78 12.09
N GLU A 139 23.45 6.17 10.93
CA GLU A 139 23.37 5.35 9.71
C GLU A 139 24.09 4.01 9.93
N LYS A 140 25.17 4.00 10.72
CA LYS A 140 25.95 2.80 11.09
C LYS A 140 25.15 1.73 11.86
N ASP A 141 24.08 2.15 12.54
CA ASP A 141 23.21 1.26 13.31
C ASP A 141 22.04 0.74 12.45
N ILE A 142 21.95 1.15 11.18
CA ILE A 142 20.94 0.65 10.25
C ILE A 142 21.34 -0.77 9.82
N PRO A 143 20.53 -1.79 10.13
CA PRO A 143 20.82 -3.16 9.75
C PRO A 143 20.91 -3.31 8.22
N GLY A 144 21.91 -4.06 7.73
CA GLY A 144 22.08 -4.37 6.31
C GLY A 144 22.82 -3.33 5.47
N ILE A 145 23.17 -2.15 6.01
CA ILE A 145 24.09 -1.25 5.31
C ILE A 145 25.53 -1.78 5.42
N MET A 146 26.23 -1.90 4.29
CA MET A 146 27.64 -2.29 4.31
C MET A 146 28.46 -1.16 4.92
N GLN A 147 29.30 -1.50 5.91
CA GLN A 147 30.24 -0.54 6.48
C GLN A 147 31.31 -0.21 5.43
N ILE A 148 31.21 0.96 4.81
CA ILE A 148 32.25 1.49 3.95
C ILE A 148 33.24 2.23 4.86
N PRO A 149 34.46 1.71 5.09
CA PRO A 149 35.46 2.46 5.81
C PRO A 149 35.81 3.72 5.02
N ASP A 150 36.08 4.83 5.72
CA ASP A 150 36.52 6.11 5.12
C ASP A 150 37.98 6.05 4.63
N THR A 151 38.39 4.87 4.17
CA THR A 151 39.73 4.59 3.67
C THR A 151 39.61 4.16 2.23
N VAL A 152 40.30 4.86 1.35
CA VAL A 152 40.51 4.41 -0.02
C VAL A 152 41.35 3.14 0.04
N LEU A 153 40.81 2.00 -0.40
CA LEU A 153 41.56 0.75 -0.49
C LEU A 153 42.59 0.86 -1.61
N GLU A 154 43.81 1.29 -1.26
CA GLU A 154 44.93 1.37 -2.19
C GLU A 154 45.32 -0.05 -2.67
N GLY A 155 45.26 -0.29 -3.99
CA GLY A 155 45.73 -1.54 -4.60
C GLY A 155 44.68 -2.59 -4.96
N GLN A 156 43.38 -2.38 -4.68
CA GLN A 156 42.29 -3.25 -5.15
C GLN A 156 41.50 -2.67 -6.34
N SER A 157 41.92 -1.53 -6.89
CA SER A 157 41.34 -1.01 -8.13
C SER A 157 41.66 -1.98 -9.27
N SER A 158 40.64 -2.67 -9.77
CA SER A 158 40.78 -3.45 -11.00
C SER A 158 40.82 -2.47 -12.17
N GLU A 159 41.94 -2.41 -12.89
CA GLU A 159 42.00 -1.67 -14.15
C GLU A 159 41.10 -2.38 -15.17
N SER A 160 40.19 -1.63 -15.81
CA SER A 160 39.32 -2.18 -16.83
C SER A 160 40.12 -2.51 -18.10
N GLY A 161 40.63 -3.73 -18.22
CA GLY A 161 41.39 -4.21 -19.38
C GLY A 161 40.53 -4.62 -20.59
N VAL A 162 39.21 -4.53 -20.47
CA VAL A 162 38.29 -4.92 -21.56
C VAL A 162 38.22 -3.78 -22.58
N GLN A 163 38.64 -4.06 -23.82
CA GLN A 163 38.44 -3.12 -24.92
C GLN A 163 36.95 -2.81 -25.09
N THR A 164 36.61 -1.53 -25.09
CA THR A 164 35.26 -1.08 -25.36
C THR A 164 34.90 -1.41 -26.81
N ARG A 165 33.74 -2.03 -27.01
CA ARG A 165 33.27 -2.35 -28.36
C ARG A 165 33.03 -1.04 -29.12
N LYS A 166 33.83 -0.80 -30.16
CA LYS A 166 33.65 0.35 -31.05
C LYS A 166 32.25 0.33 -31.65
N LYS A 167 31.66 1.51 -31.75
CA LYS A 167 30.35 1.68 -32.35
C LYS A 167 30.47 1.48 -33.86
N PRO A 168 29.42 0.97 -34.55
CA PRO A 168 29.49 0.72 -35.99
C PRO A 168 29.86 1.96 -36.82
N TRP A 169 29.49 3.15 -36.37
CA TRP A 169 29.84 4.42 -37.02
C TRP A 169 31.29 4.88 -36.79
N GLU A 170 31.96 4.39 -35.74
CA GLU A 170 33.38 4.69 -35.47
C GLU A 170 34.29 3.90 -36.42
N ILE A 171 33.93 2.66 -36.73
CA ILE A 171 34.64 1.79 -37.69
C ILE A 171 34.58 2.36 -39.11
N ALA A 172 33.44 2.97 -39.47
CA ALA A 172 33.27 3.63 -40.77
C ALA A 172 34.16 4.87 -40.92
N GLN A 173 34.47 5.60 -39.84
CA GLN A 173 35.32 6.79 -39.92
C GLN A 173 36.82 6.48 -39.98
N GLU A 174 37.26 5.36 -39.38
CA GLU A 174 38.66 4.92 -39.44
C GLU A 174 39.01 4.43 -40.86
N THR A 175 38.17 3.57 -41.45
CA THR A 175 38.34 3.09 -42.84
C THR A 175 38.39 4.21 -43.88
N THR A 176 37.57 5.26 -43.70
CA THR A 176 37.56 6.42 -44.62
C THR A 176 38.78 7.34 -44.45
N LYS A 177 39.49 7.27 -43.32
CA LYS A 177 40.71 8.05 -43.08
C LYS A 177 41.96 7.35 -43.61
N GLU A 178 42.03 6.03 -43.48
CA GLU A 178 43.14 5.22 -44.02
C GLU A 178 43.21 5.28 -45.55
N GLU A 179 42.06 5.27 -46.25
CA GLU A 179 42.01 5.44 -47.72
C GLU A 179 42.42 6.84 -48.22
N LYS A 180 42.44 7.85 -47.34
CA LYS A 180 42.83 9.23 -47.68
C LYS A 180 44.31 9.53 -47.46
N GLU A 181 45.03 8.69 -46.72
CA GLU A 181 46.49 8.82 -46.54
C GLU A 181 47.29 7.97 -47.55
N GLU A 182 46.63 7.09 -48.30
CA GLU A 182 47.23 6.33 -49.42
C GLU A 182 47.11 7.01 -50.80
N PHE A 183 46.66 8.27 -50.85
CA PHE A 183 46.51 9.06 -52.09
C PHE A 183 47.25 10.40 -52.09
#